data_AF-A0A535IU72-F1
#
_entry.id   AF-A0A535IU72-F1
#
_cell.length_a   1.000
_cell.length_b   1.000
_cell.length_c   1.000
_cell.angle_alpha   90.00
_cell.angle_beta   90.00
_cell.angle_gamma   90.00
#
_symmetry.space_group_name_H-M   'P 1'
#
loop_
_entity.id
_entity.type
_entity.pdbx_description
1 polymer ?
#
loop_
_entity_poly.entity_id
_entity_poly.type
_entity_poly.pdbx_seq_one_letter_code
_entity_poly.pdbx_strand_id
1 'polypeptide(L)'
;MKASVDAQWERYGRALISSMSEVLEETPDHIHANLLETADYWLSLGLVLGLREPDQAQQLLQVIEAYEAERGELARDAKSLIGQVFT
;
A
#
# COMPACT_ATOMS: atom_id res chain seq x y z
N MET A 1 -2.38 4.24 -26.51
CA MET A 1 -3.55 5.10 -26.28
C MET A 1 -3.60 5.38 -24.78
N LYS A 2 -3.44 6.64 -24.35
CA LYS A 2 -3.45 7.00 -22.91
C LYS A 2 -4.87 6.74 -22.40
N ALA A 3 -5.02 5.93 -21.35
CA ALA A 3 -6.34 5.68 -20.76
C ALA A 3 -6.96 7.02 -20.33
N SER A 4 -8.29 7.18 -20.48
CA SER A 4 -8.98 8.34 -19.92
C SER A 4 -8.67 8.46 -18.43
N VAL A 5 -8.62 9.67 -17.90
CA VAL A 5 -8.43 9.93 -16.48
C VAL A 5 -9.45 9.16 -15.65
N ASP A 6 -10.69 9.06 -16.12
CA ASP A 6 -11.76 8.29 -15.46
C ASP A 6 -11.46 6.79 -15.38
N ALA A 7 -10.92 6.21 -16.46
CA ALA A 7 -10.53 4.80 -16.49
C ALA A 7 -9.34 4.50 -15.58
N GLN A 8 -8.43 5.48 -15.40
CA GLN A 8 -7.31 5.37 -14.47
C GLN A 8 -7.81 5.41 -13.01
N TRP A 9 -8.71 6.34 -12.69
CA TRP A 9 -9.34 6.42 -11.37
C TRP A 9 -10.16 5.19 -11.02
N GLU A 10 -10.91 4.65 -11.97
CA GLU A 10 -11.70 3.44 -11.76
C GLU A 10 -10.81 2.21 -11.51
N ARG A 11 -9.70 2.10 -12.24
CA ARG A 11 -8.69 1.06 -12.02
C ARG A 11 -8.01 1.20 -10.66
N TYR A 12 -7.66 2.43 -10.28
CA TYR A 12 -7.08 2.72 -8.97
C TYR A 12 -8.04 2.35 -7.83
N GLY A 13 -9.31 2.77 -7.92
CA GLY A 13 -10.33 2.46 -6.91
C GLY A 13 -10.53 0.95 -6.74
N ARG A 14 -10.57 0.18 -7.84
CA ARG A 14 -10.61 -1.29 -7.77
C ARG A 14 -9.41 -1.89 -7.07
N ALA A 15 -8.19 -1.45 -7.43
CA ALA A 15 -6.96 -1.97 -6.84
C ALA A 15 -6.90 -1.68 -5.33
N LEU A 16 -7.32 -0.48 -4.91
CA LEU A 16 -7.39 -0.10 -3.50
C LEU A 16 -8.37 -0.99 -2.72
N ILE A 17 -9.59 -1.18 -3.24
CA ILE A 17 -10.61 -2.03 -2.60
C ILE A 17 -10.09 -3.47 -2.48
N SER A 18 -9.51 -4.02 -3.54
CA SER A 18 -8.94 -5.38 -3.51
C SER A 18 -7.83 -5.52 -2.46
N SER A 19 -6.90 -4.57 -2.39
CA SER A 19 -5.82 -4.60 -1.40
C SER A 19 -6.36 -4.48 0.04
N MET A 20 -7.39 -3.66 0.27
CA MET A 20 -8.03 -3.58 1.58
C MET A 20 -8.74 -4.89 1.94
N SER A 21 -9.44 -5.52 0.99
CA SER A 21 -10.07 -6.83 1.21
C SER A 21 -9.07 -7.91 1.61
N GLU A 22 -7.91 -7.98 0.95
CA GLU A 22 -6.84 -8.93 1.29
C GLU A 22 -6.35 -8.75 2.75
N VAL A 23 -6.12 -7.49 3.17
CA VAL A 23 -5.69 -7.20 4.56
C VAL A 23 -6.77 -7.59 5.57
N LEU A 24 -8.05 -7.36 5.27
CA LEU A 24 -9.14 -7.74 6.16
C LEU A 24 -9.28 -9.27 6.26
N GLU A 25 -9.11 -10.00 5.16
CA GLU A 25 -9.13 -11.47 5.16
C GLU A 25 -8.02 -12.08 6.03
N GLU A 26 -6.87 -11.42 6.12
CA GLU A 26 -5.70 -11.87 6.91
C GLU A 26 -5.71 -11.37 8.37
N THR A 27 -6.67 -10.54 8.77
CA THR A 27 -6.69 -9.90 10.10
C THR A 27 -7.92 -10.28 10.92
N PRO A 28 -7.83 -10.29 12.26
CA PRO A 28 -8.99 -10.56 13.11
C PRO A 28 -10.10 -9.51 13.00
N ASP A 29 -11.36 -9.93 12.94
CA ASP A 29 -12.54 -9.04 12.78
C ASP A 29 -12.58 -7.87 13.78
N HIS A 30 -12.16 -8.09 15.02
CA HIS A 30 -12.22 -7.07 16.08
C HIS A 30 -11.29 -5.87 15.84
N ILE A 31 -10.32 -5.96 14.92
CA ILE A 31 -9.43 -4.84 14.56
C ILE A 31 -9.78 -4.20 13.21
N HIS A 32 -10.69 -4.79 12.42
CA HIS A 32 -11.02 -4.32 11.07
C HIS A 32 -11.44 -2.85 11.04
N ALA A 33 -12.27 -2.40 11.99
CA ALA A 33 -12.71 -1.01 12.07
C ALA A 33 -11.52 -0.04 12.19
N ASN A 34 -10.56 -0.34 13.07
CA ASN A 34 -9.36 0.49 13.25
C ASN A 34 -8.45 0.46 12.02
N LEU A 35 -8.37 -0.68 11.33
CA LEU A 35 -7.59 -0.81 10.09
C LEU A 35 -8.20 0.02 8.96
N LEU A 36 -9.54 -0.01 8.81
CA LEU A 36 -10.26 0.80 7.83
C LEU A 36 -10.13 2.29 8.11
N GLU A 37 -10.25 2.72 9.36
CA GLU A 37 -10.06 4.12 9.76
C GLU A 37 -8.61 4.58 9.51
N THR A 38 -7.64 3.72 9.81
CA THR A 38 -6.23 4.00 9.52
C THR A 38 -5.99 4.14 8.01
N ALA A 39 -6.57 3.25 7.20
CA ALA A 39 -6.46 3.32 5.74
C ALA A 39 -7.10 4.60 5.18
N ASP A 40 -8.30 4.98 5.68
CA ASP A 40 -8.99 6.22 5.28
C ASP A 40 -8.18 7.48 5.61
N TYR A 41 -7.55 7.51 6.79
CA TYR A 41 -6.67 8.60 7.20
C TYR A 41 -5.47 8.75 6.25
N TRP A 42 -4.76 7.65 5.95
CA TRP A 42 -3.58 7.69 5.07
C TRP A 42 -3.96 8.01 3.62
N LEU A 43 -5.09 7.51 3.12
CA LEU A 43 -5.62 7.86 1.81
C LEU A 43 -5.90 9.36 1.72
N SER A 44 -6.61 9.90 2.71
CA SER A 44 -6.96 11.32 2.79
C SER A 44 -5.71 12.20 2.86
N LEU A 45 -4.72 11.81 3.67
CA LEU A 45 -3.45 12.51 3.77
C LEU A 45 -2.68 12.48 2.43
N GLY A 46 -2.58 11.32 1.79
CA GLY A 46 -1.93 11.17 0.49
C GLY A 46 -2.58 12.01 -0.61
N LEU A 47 -3.91 12.07 -0.63
CA LEU A 47 -4.66 12.92 -1.56
C LEU A 47 -4.38 14.41 -1.31
N VAL A 48 -4.40 14.86 -0.06
CA VAL A 48 -4.09 16.25 0.29
C VAL A 48 -2.66 16.63 -0.10
N LEU A 49 -1.69 15.74 0.18
CA LEU A 49 -0.29 15.94 -0.21
C LEU A 49 -0.15 16.02 -1.73
N GLY A 50 -0.72 15.07 -2.46
CA GLY A 50 -0.67 15.03 -3.92
C GLY A 50 -1.36 16.21 -4.61
N LEU A 51 -2.38 16.80 -3.99
CA LEU A 51 -3.07 17.98 -4.52
C LEU A 51 -2.34 19.29 -4.20
N ARG A 52 -1.71 19.41 -3.03
CA ARG A 52 -1.05 20.65 -2.59
C ARG A 52 0.38 20.76 -3.10
N GLU A 53 1.12 19.66 -3.07
CA GLU A 53 2.55 19.60 -3.38
C GLU A 53 2.85 18.37 -4.26
N PRO A 54 2.36 18.36 -5.51
CA PRO A 54 2.42 17.18 -6.39
C PRO A 54 3.85 16.69 -6.66
N ASP A 55 4.80 17.61 -6.85
CA ASP A 55 6.20 17.25 -7.16
C ASP A 55 6.89 16.61 -5.95
N GLN A 56 6.67 17.15 -4.75
CA GLN A 56 7.18 16.58 -3.49
C GLN A 56 6.52 15.24 -3.18
N ALA A 57 5.21 15.12 -3.42
CA ALA A 57 4.50 13.85 -3.27
C ALA A 57 5.08 12.78 -4.21
N GLN A 58 5.44 13.15 -5.45
CA GLN A 58 6.10 12.23 -6.38
C GLN A 58 7.49 11.81 -5.93
N GLN A 59 8.30 12.73 -5.40
CA GLN A 59 9.62 12.41 -4.83
C GLN A 59 9.50 11.47 -3.62
N LEU A 60 8.54 11.74 -2.73
CA LEU A 60 8.27 10.88 -1.57
C LEU A 60 7.82 9.48 -2.02
N LEU A 61 6.94 9.40 -3.02
CA LEU A 61 6.51 8.12 -3.58
C LEU A 61 7.69 7.30 -4.11
N GLN A 62 8.61 7.93 -4.85
CA GLN A 62 9.81 7.27 -5.35
C GLN A 62 10.70 6.71 -4.23
N VAL A 63 10.83 7.44 -3.12
CA VAL A 63 11.56 6.96 -1.93
C VAL A 63 10.87 5.76 -1.30
N ILE A 64 9.54 5.80 -1.18
CA ILE A 64 8.75 4.69 -0.62
C ILE A 64 8.86 3.44 -1.50
N GLU A 65 8.70 3.59 -2.82
CA GLU A 65 8.81 2.47 -3.77
C GLU A 65 10.20 1.81 -3.75
N ALA A 66 11.27 2.60 -3.62
CA ALA A 66 12.62 2.08 -3.48
C ALA A 66 12.77 1.25 -2.19
N TYR A 67 12.20 1.73 -1.08
CA TYR A 67 12.28 1.07 0.22
C TYR A 67 11.39 -0.17 0.33
N GLU A 68 10.24 -0.21 -0.35
CA GLU A 68 9.37 -1.39 -0.42
C GLU A 68 10.06 -2.58 -1.12
N ALA A 69 10.84 -2.31 -2.17
CA ALA A 69 11.66 -3.34 -2.81
C ALA A 69 12.68 -3.96 -1.82
N GLU A 70 13.39 -3.10 -1.07
CA GLU A 70 14.35 -3.54 -0.05
C GLU A 70 13.68 -4.28 1.12
N ARG A 71 12.50 -3.82 1.57
CA ARG A 71 11.69 -4.51 2.58
C ARG A 71 11.22 -5.89 2.12
N GLY A 72 10.78 -6.01 0.87
CA GLY A 72 10.36 -7.28 0.29
C GLY A 72 11.50 -8.30 0.19
N GLU A 73 12.73 -7.84 -0.10
CA GLU A 73 13.94 -8.67 -0.03
C GLU A 73 14.23 -9.11 1.40
N LEU A 74 14.26 -8.18 2.35
CA LEU A 74 14.51 -8.47 3.77
C LEU A 74 13.49 -9.45 4.37
N ALA A 75 12.21 -9.32 4.05
CA ALA A 75 11.16 -10.23 4.52
C ALA A 75 11.33 -11.66 3.97
N ARG A 76 11.74 -11.79 2.70
CA ARG A 76 12.05 -13.08 2.08
C ARG A 76 13.28 -13.73 2.70
N ASP A 77 14.32 -12.95 2.95
CA ASP A 77 15.55 -13.41 3.59
C ASP A 77 15.30 -13.87 5.03
N ALA A 78 14.52 -13.10 5.80
CA ALA A 78 14.12 -13.48 7.16
C ALA A 78 13.29 -14.78 7.16
N LYS A 79 12.36 -14.94 6.22
CA LYS A 79 11.56 -16.17 6.08
C LYS A 79 12.43 -17.38 5.71
N SER A 80 13.42 -17.18 4.84
CA SER A 80 14.41 -18.20 4.46
C SER A 80 15.28 -18.63 5.66
N LEU A 81 15.76 -17.67 6.44
CA LEU A 81 16.57 -17.91 7.64
C LEU A 81 15.77 -18.70 8.70
N ILE A 82 14.53 -18.32 8.97
CA ILE A 82 13.65 -19.04 9.90
C ILE A 82 13.43 -20.47 9.40
N GLY A 83 13.18 -20.68 8.11
CA GLY A 83 13.04 -22.01 7.52
C GLY A 83 14.26 -22.90 7.72
N GLN A 84 15.48 -22.35 7.62
CA GLN A 84 16.73 -23.09 7.81
C GLN A 84 17.01 -23.45 9.27
N VAL A 85 16.57 -22.63 10.24
CA VAL A 85 16.82 -22.86 11.68
C VAL A 85 15.88 -23.91 12.28
N PHE A 86 14.69 -24.08 11.69
CA PHE A 86 13.67 -25.02 12.18
C PHE A 86 13.52 -26.28 11.31
N THR A 87 14.51 -26.58 10.46
CA THR A 87 14.64 -27.85 9.72
C THR A 87 15.77 -28.69 10.33
#